data_AF-A0A1T3MZ75-F1
#
_entry.id   AF-A0A1T3MZ75-F1
#
_cell.length_a   1.000
_cell.length_b   1.000
_cell.length_c   1.000
_cell.angle_alpha   90.00
_cell.angle_beta   90.00
_cell.angle_gamma   90.00
#
_symmetry.space_group_name_H-M   'P 1'
#
loop_
_entity.id
_entity.type
_entity.pdbx_description
1 polymer ?
#
loop_
_entity_poly.entity_id
_entity_poly.type
_entity_poly.pdbx_seq_one_letter_code
_entity_poly.pdbx_strand_id
1 'polypeptide(L)' 'MKLPKFLLADNSDFPEDLFVVHTEYPRFILNVEEEEVEWLDDLEGDDEEQVAEEATKVVEEAFKWCDAELEKYDDEDEA' A
#
# COMPACT_ATOMS: atom_id res chain seq x y z
N MET A 1 14.52 14.85 2.51
CA MET A 1 13.53 14.24 3.42
C MET A 1 13.47 12.76 3.10
N LYS A 2 13.33 11.87 4.08
CA LYS A 2 13.15 10.43 3.83
C LYS A 2 11.67 10.11 4.03
N LEU A 3 11.02 9.58 2.99
CA LEU A 3 9.62 9.16 3.09
C LEU A 3 9.54 7.81 3.83
N PRO A 4 8.48 7.58 4.63
CA PRO A 4 8.16 6.25 5.14
C PRO A 4 7.84 5.27 4.02
N LYS A 5 8.08 3.97 4.27
CA LYS A 5 7.82 2.90 3.30
C LYS A 5 6.34 2.82 2.91
N PHE A 6 5.44 2.91 3.89
CA PHE A 6 3.99 2.92 3.72
C PHE A 6 3.40 4.23 4.25
N LEU A 7 2.39 4.72 3.54
CA LEU A 7 1.59 5.89 3.90
C LEU A 7 0.13 5.55 3.66
N LEU A 8 -0.75 6.01 4.55
CA LEU A 8 -2.18 5.91 4.40
C LEU A 8 -2.69 7.21 3.77
N ALA A 9 -3.57 7.09 2.78
CA ALA A 9 -4.06 8.21 2.00
C ALA A 9 -5.57 8.10 1.78
N ASP A 10 -6.24 9.25 1.87
CA ASP A 10 -7.65 9.46 1.59
C ASP A 10 -7.83 10.35 0.35
N ASN A 11 -9.01 10.30 -0.26
CA ASN A 11 -9.34 11.16 -1.39
C ASN A 11 -10.77 11.71 -1.29
N SER A 12 -10.96 13.02 -1.46
CA SER A 12 -12.27 13.65 -1.34
C SER A 12 -13.27 13.27 -2.43
N ASP A 13 -12.81 12.85 -3.60
CA ASP A 13 -13.65 12.34 -4.69
C ASP A 13 -14.02 10.85 -4.50
N PHE A 14 -13.27 10.14 -3.64
CA PHE A 14 -13.47 8.73 -3.29
C PHE A 14 -13.59 8.59 -1.75
N PRO A 15 -14.66 9.12 -1.14
CA PRO A 15 -14.76 9.25 0.31
C PRO A 15 -14.94 7.91 1.05
N GLU A 16 -15.27 6.85 0.32
CA GLU A 16 -15.40 5.50 0.85
C GLU A 16 -14.10 4.69 0.68
N ASP A 17 -13.17 5.15 -0.17
CA ASP A 17 -11.95 4.41 -0.47
C ASP A 17 -10.78 4.83 0.42
N LEU A 18 -9.98 3.84 0.79
CA LEU A 18 -8.72 4.01 1.50
C LEU A 18 -7.56 3.49 0.66
N PHE A 19 -6.51 4.29 0.58
CA PHE A 19 -5.33 3.97 -0.22
C PHE A 19 -4.09 3.79 0.64
N VAL A 20 -3.28 2.79 0.31
CA VAL A 20 -1.92 2.63 0.83
C VAL A 20 -0.93 2.98 -0.27
N VAL A 21 -0.07 3.94 0.00
CA VAL A 21 1.01 4.34 -0.91
C VAL A 21 2.31 3.69 -0.46
N HIS A 22 2.88 2.84 -1.33
CA HIS A 22 4.20 2.27 -1.14
C HIS A 22 5.26 3.08 -1.88
N THR A 23 6.25 3.60 -1.15
CA THR A 23 7.20 4.58 -1.70
C THR A 23 8.57 4.00 -2.11
N GLU A 24 8.80 2.71 -1.89
CA GLU A 24 10.02 2.00 -2.27
C GLU A 24 9.79 1.12 -3.50
N TYR A 25 10.84 0.73 -4.24
CA TYR A 25 10.68 -0.13 -5.41
C TYR A 25 10.32 -1.56 -5.00
N PRO A 26 9.35 -2.24 -5.65
CA PRO A 26 8.47 -1.68 -6.68
C PRO A 26 7.40 -0.77 -6.07
N ARG A 27 7.23 0.45 -6.63
CA ARG A 27 6.31 1.45 -6.10
C ARG A 27 4.90 1.18 -6.61
N PHE A 28 3.93 1.30 -5.71
CA PHE A 28 2.53 1.07 -6.04
C PHE A 28 1.59 1.88 -5.12
N ILE A 29 0.34 1.94 -5.55
CA ILE A 29 -0.79 2.39 -4.75
C ILE A 29 -1.76 1.21 -4.65
N LEU A 30 -2.14 0.84 -3.44
CA LEU A 30 -3.13 -0.19 -3.15
C LEU A 30 -4.44 0.50 -2.75
N ASN A 31 -5.54 0.22 -3.46
CA ASN A 31 -6.89 0.46 -2.97
C ASN A 31 -7.26 -0.69 -2.03
N VAL A 32 -7.47 -0.38 -0.75
CA VAL A 32 -7.76 -1.39 0.27
C VAL A 32 -9.17 -1.95 0.12
N GLU A 33 -10.13 -1.11 -0.27
CA GLU A 33 -11.53 -1.50 -0.43
C GLU A 33 -11.75 -2.40 -1.65
N GLU A 34 -11.10 -2.09 -2.78
CA GLU A 34 -11.19 -2.88 -4.02
C GLU A 34 -10.14 -4.00 -4.10
N GLU A 35 -9.23 -4.08 -3.13
CA GLU A 35 -8.07 -4.98 -3.13
C GLU A 35 -7.22 -4.90 -4.42
N GLU A 36 -7.19 -3.72 -5.05
CA GLU A 36 -6.54 -3.49 -6.34
C GLU A 36 -5.21 -2.73 -6.19
N VAL A 37 -4.18 -3.21 -6.90
CA VAL A 37 -2.83 -2.62 -6.89
C VAL A 37 -2.54 -1.95 -8.23
N GLU A 38 -2.23 -0.65 -8.18
CA GLU A 38 -1.72 0.13 -9.31
C GLU A 38 -0.20 0.28 -9.17
N TRP A 39 0.56 -0.18 -10.17
CA TRP A 39 2.02 -0.15 -10.18
C TRP A 39 2.55 1.10 -10.87
N LEU A 40 3.32 1.90 -10.13
CA LEU A 40 3.94 3.12 -10.65
C LEU A 40 5.26 2.86 -11.38
N ASP A 41 5.80 1.66 -11.24
CA ASP A 41 7.05 1.20 -11.85
C ASP A 41 6.79 0.17 -12.95
N ASP A 42 7.66 0.17 -13.96
CA ASP A 42 7.70 -0.87 -14.98
C ASP A 42 8.37 -2.11 -14.39
N LEU A 43 7.61 -3.21 -14.28
CA LEU A 43 8.07 -4.46 -13.67
C LEU A 43 8.60 -5.47 -14.68
N GLU A 44 8.56 -5.15 -15.98
CA GLU A 44 8.95 -6.07 -17.06
C GLU A 44 10.47 -5.97 -17.33
N GLY A 45 11.18 -7.11 -17.44
CA GLY A 45 12.63 -7.09 -17.70
C GLY A 45 13.37 -8.39 -17.38
N ASP A 46 14.72 -8.34 -17.38
CA ASP A 46 15.59 -9.51 -17.15
C ASP A 46 15.43 -10.16 -15.75
N ASP A 47 14.91 -9.43 -14.75
CA ASP A 47 14.73 -9.89 -13.37
C ASP A 47 13.24 -10.09 -12.98
N GLU A 48 12.35 -10.26 -13.97
CA GLU A 48 10.88 -10.33 -13.79
C GLU A 48 10.42 -11.29 -12.67
N GLU A 49 11.03 -12.48 -12.56
CA GLU A 49 10.66 -13.47 -11.53
C GLU A 49 10.93 -12.95 -10.10
N GLN A 50 12.10 -12.33 -9.89
CA GLN A 50 12.46 -11.75 -8.60
C GLN A 50 11.60 -10.53 -8.26
N VAL A 51 11.29 -9.71 -9.28
CA VAL A 51 10.42 -8.54 -9.11
C VAL A 51 9.00 -8.97 -8.76
N ALA A 52 8.48 -10.03 -9.39
CA ALA A 52 7.15 -10.57 -9.09
C ALA A 52 7.06 -11.15 -7.66
N GLU A 53 8.10 -11.85 -7.19
CA GLU A 53 8.16 -12.35 -5.81
C GLU A 53 8.18 -11.20 -4.80
N GLU A 54 9.04 -10.20 -5.01
CA GLU A 54 9.11 -9.03 -4.10
C GLU A 54 7.84 -8.17 -4.17
N ALA A 55 7.23 -8.01 -5.35
CA ALA A 55 5.95 -7.35 -5.56
C ALA A 55 4.83 -8.00 -4.73
N THR A 56 4.71 -9.34 -4.82
CA THR A 56 3.71 -10.10 -4.04
C THR A 56 3.91 -9.90 -2.55
N LYS A 57 5.15 -10.05 -2.08
CA LYS A 57 5.51 -9.91 -0.68
C LYS A 57 5.23 -8.51 -0.15
N VAL A 58 5.57 -7.46 -0.91
CA VAL A 58 5.39 -6.08 -0.44
C VAL A 58 3.91 -5.65 -0.42
N VAL A 59 3.08 -6.22 -1.30
CA VAL A 59 1.62 -6.05 -1.24
C VAL A 59 1.06 -6.71 0.02
N GLU A 60 1.48 -7.93 0.35
CA GLU A 60 1.07 -8.57 1.62
C GLU A 60 1.53 -7.77 2.86
N GLU A 61 2.71 -7.15 2.81
CA GLU A 61 3.19 -6.26 3.86
C GLU A 61 2.34 -4.98 3.97
N ALA A 62 1.86 -4.44 2.84
CA ALA A 62 1.01 -3.25 2.81
C ALA A 62 -0.35 -3.49 3.49
N PHE A 63 -1.01 -4.63 3.20
CA PHE A 63 -2.27 -5.00 3.88
C PHE A 63 -2.07 -5.15 5.38
N LYS A 64 -1.07 -5.92 5.81
CA LYS A 64 -0.77 -6.11 7.24
C LYS A 64 -0.43 -4.80 7.95
N TRP A 65 0.25 -3.90 7.26
CA TRP A 65 0.55 -2.58 7.79
C TRP A 65 -0.72 -1.74 7.92
N CYS A 66 -1.60 -1.77 6.91
CA CYS A 66 -2.86 -1.04 6.92
C CYS A 66 -3.79 -1.52 8.04
N ASP A 67 -3.96 -2.84 8.18
CA ASP A 67 -4.75 -3.43 9.27
C ASP A 67 -4.26 -2.92 10.64
N ALA A 68 -2.95 -3.00 10.88
CA ALA A 68 -2.34 -2.56 12.13
C ALA A 68 -2.38 -1.03 12.33
N GLU A 69 -2.55 -0.25 11.26
CA GLU A 69 -2.71 1.20 11.35
C GLU A 69 -4.17 1.57 11.64
N LEU A 70 -5.13 0.88 11.01
CA LEU A 70 -6.56 1.03 11.27
C LEU A 70 -6.93 0.63 12.70
N GLU A 71 -6.35 -0.45 13.23
CA GLU A 71 -6.55 -0.86 14.64
C GLU A 71 -6.18 0.27 15.63
N LYS A 72 -5.20 1.13 15.29
CA LYS A 72 -4.84 2.27 16.15
C LYS A 72 -5.85 3.40 16.11
N TYR A 73 -6.49 3.61 14.96
CA TYR A 73 -7.53 4.63 14.83
C TYR A 73 -8.80 4.21 15.57
N ASP A 74 -9.20 2.93 15.48
CA ASP A 74 -10.35 2.39 16.23
C ASP A 74 -10.14 2.51 17.76
N ASP A 75 -8.92 2.26 18.24
CA ASP A 75 -8.58 2.42 19.66
C ASP A 75 -8.60 3.90 20.13
N GLU A 76 -8.39 4.87 19.23
CA GLU A 76 -8.44 6.30 19.56
C GLU A 76 -9.88 6.85 19.65
N ASP A 77 -10.85 6.24 18.98
CA ASP A 77 -12.27 6.61 19.07
C ASP A 77 -12.98 6.04 20.32
N GLU A 78 -12.42 5.02 20.98
CA GLU A 78 -12.95 4.44 22.22
C GLU A 78 -12.42 5.09 23.53
N ALA A 79 -11.54 6.11 23.45
CA ALA A 79 -10.86 6.72 24.60
C ALA A 79 -11.46 8.04 25.15
#